data_AF-A0A4Q3BD28-F1
#
_entry.id   AF-A0A4Q3BD28-F1
#
_cell.length_a   1.000
_cell.length_b   1.000
_cell.length_c   1.000
_cell.angle_alpha   90.00
_cell.angle_beta   90.00
_cell.angle_gamma   90.00
#
_symmetry.space_group_name_H-M   'P 1'
#
loop_
_entity.id
_entity.type
_entity.pdbx_description
1 polymer ?
#
loop_
_entity_poly.entity_id
_entity_poly.type
_entity_poly.pdbx_seq_one_letter_code
_entity_poly.pdbx_strand_id
1 'polypeptide(L)'
;MGVRSLALPENAPEQPVSSGNTTGLNTTGGLAREQEEQGTHGRPPQDAGKGAAGREKDVDNLVASAYMFAMQTLYKGRHFNDLEHAHAQSYIKIYYTQSKNLNTAHIGFLERIILKKYQMDRHPEYFMPPPSCYFNPVFEHGFVWTKDKYREIREKRMQQADYYSNIRLFVDLYRNYSKNPGIEFYRKAEVQLGKLRDGQRLLQMFYSCVTNPDDYINQIDNYKNHATTNGQKN
;
A
#
# COMPACT_ATOMS: atom_id res chain seq x y z
N MET A 1 32.11 7.74 7.02
CA MET A 1 30.69 7.53 7.37
C MET A 1 30.25 6.22 6.73
N GLY A 2 30.18 5.14 7.50
CA GLY A 2 29.93 3.79 6.98
C GLY A 2 28.44 3.51 6.86
N VAL A 3 27.95 3.29 5.64
CA VAL A 3 26.60 2.81 5.39
C VAL A 3 26.58 1.32 5.71
N ARG A 4 26.07 0.94 6.88
CA ARG A 4 25.81 -0.47 7.22
C ARG A 4 24.61 -0.93 6.41
N SER A 5 24.86 -1.59 5.28
CA SER A 5 23.89 -2.41 4.59
C SER A 5 23.58 -3.62 5.47
N LEU A 6 22.38 -3.66 6.04
CA LEU A 6 21.89 -4.76 6.86
C LEU A 6 20.90 -5.58 6.03
N ALA A 7 21.36 -6.75 5.61
CA ALA A 7 20.56 -7.76 4.94
C ALA A 7 19.39 -8.21 5.82
N LEU A 8 18.18 -8.19 5.25
CA LEU A 8 17.06 -9.03 5.69
C LEU A 8 17.41 -10.49 5.38
N PRO A 9 16.81 -11.49 6.08
CA PRO A 9 17.19 -12.89 5.95
C PRO A 9 17.20 -13.36 4.49
N GLU A 10 18.41 -13.59 3.99
CA GLU A 10 18.76 -14.15 2.68
C GLU A 10 18.58 -15.66 2.71
N ASN A 11 17.36 -16.13 3.01
CA ASN A 11 17.03 -17.55 2.98
C ASN A 11 15.58 -17.74 2.56
N ALA A 12 15.34 -17.63 1.25
CA ALA A 12 14.36 -18.47 0.60
C ALA A 12 15.18 -19.42 -0.29
N PRO A 13 15.20 -20.73 -0.04
CA PRO A 13 15.95 -21.65 -0.89
C PRO A 13 15.33 -21.64 -2.29
N GLU A 14 16.13 -21.26 -3.29
CA GLU A 14 15.86 -21.58 -4.68
C GLU A 14 15.90 -23.10 -4.82
N GLN A 15 14.73 -23.71 -5.00
CA GLN A 15 14.64 -25.13 -5.34
C GLN A 15 15.06 -25.30 -6.81
N PRO A 16 15.98 -26.21 -7.14
CA PRO A 16 16.35 -26.48 -8.52
C PRO A 16 15.19 -27.15 -9.26
N VAL A 17 14.90 -26.65 -10.46
CA VAL A 17 14.03 -27.31 -11.44
C VAL A 17 14.67 -28.62 -11.88
N SER A 18 14.23 -29.73 -11.29
CA SER A 18 14.58 -31.08 -11.73
C SER A 18 13.60 -31.54 -12.80
N SER A 19 14.08 -31.58 -14.04
CA SER A 19 13.43 -32.29 -15.14
C SER A 19 13.53 -33.80 -14.93
N GLY A 20 12.38 -34.48 -14.87
CA GLY A 20 12.32 -35.95 -14.80
C GLY A 20 11.01 -36.46 -15.38
N ASN A 21 11.07 -36.95 -16.62
CA ASN A 21 10.02 -37.79 -17.21
C ASN A 21 10.05 -39.17 -16.53
N THR A 22 8.91 -39.69 -16.07
CA THR A 22 8.65 -41.14 -16.04
C THR A 22 7.15 -41.43 -16.07
N THR A 23 6.80 -42.32 -16.98
CA THR A 23 5.51 -42.92 -17.32
C THR A 23 4.99 -43.85 -16.21
N GLY A 24 3.65 -43.91 -16.02
CA GLY A 24 2.98 -45.19 -15.74
C GLY A 24 2.03 -45.30 -14.52
N LEU A 25 0.75 -45.58 -14.86
CA LEU A 25 -0.20 -46.51 -14.23
C LEU A 25 -1.02 -46.13 -12.96
N ASN A 26 -2.32 -45.95 -13.23
CA ASN A 26 -3.53 -46.43 -12.54
C ASN A 26 -3.50 -46.71 -11.02
N THR A 27 -4.36 -45.99 -10.29
CA THR A 27 -5.23 -46.62 -9.27
C THR A 27 -6.58 -45.91 -9.16
N THR A 28 -7.62 -46.72 -9.26
CA THR A 28 -9.04 -46.44 -9.05
C THR A 28 -9.35 -46.28 -7.55
N GLY A 29 -10.27 -45.37 -7.19
CA GLY A 29 -11.13 -45.51 -6.02
C GLY A 29 -11.05 -44.38 -4.99
N GLY A 30 -12.22 -43.89 -4.56
CA GLY A 30 -12.37 -43.19 -3.28
C GLY A 30 -13.12 -41.87 -3.32
N LEU A 31 -14.43 -41.92 -3.56
CA LEU A 31 -15.36 -40.85 -3.17
C LEU A 31 -15.35 -40.70 -1.64
N ALA A 32 -14.89 -39.56 -1.12
CA ALA A 32 -15.08 -39.16 0.27
C ALA A 32 -15.20 -37.63 0.39
N ARG A 33 -16.42 -37.15 0.15
CA ARG A 33 -17.19 -36.22 0.99
C ARG A 33 -16.37 -35.36 1.98
N GLU A 34 -15.91 -34.19 1.54
CA GLU A 34 -15.50 -33.11 2.46
C GLU A 34 -16.73 -32.36 2.96
N GLN A 35 -16.87 -32.34 4.28
CA GLN A 35 -17.89 -31.61 5.02
C GLN A 35 -17.46 -30.14 5.15
N GLU A 36 -18.39 -29.25 4.81
CA GLU A 36 -18.34 -27.83 5.12
C GLU A 36 -18.35 -27.63 6.65
N GLU A 37 -17.21 -27.24 7.24
CA GLU A 37 -17.21 -26.66 8.57
C GLU A 37 -17.51 -25.16 8.50
N GLN A 38 -18.77 -24.87 8.76
CA GLN A 38 -19.32 -23.55 9.06
C GLN A 38 -18.73 -23.03 10.38
N GLY A 39 -17.80 -22.09 10.27
CA GLY A 39 -17.27 -21.31 11.40
C GLY A 39 -17.45 -19.80 11.17
N THR A 40 -18.65 -19.35 10.79
CA THR A 40 -18.93 -17.92 10.58
C THR A 40 -19.33 -17.25 11.88
N HIS A 41 -18.38 -16.67 12.61
CA HIS A 41 -18.68 -15.52 13.47
C HIS A 41 -19.02 -14.34 12.57
N GLY A 42 -20.32 -14.21 12.28
CA GLY A 42 -20.90 -13.16 11.47
C GLY A 42 -20.67 -11.80 12.10
N ARG A 43 -19.63 -11.10 11.62
CA ARG A 43 -19.59 -9.64 11.71
C ARG A 43 -20.62 -9.13 10.69
N PRO A 44 -21.60 -8.30 11.09
CA PRO A 44 -22.62 -7.82 10.17
C PRO A 44 -21.95 -7.08 8.99
N PRO A 45 -22.40 -7.28 7.75
CA PRO A 45 -21.93 -6.50 6.61
C PRO A 45 -22.39 -5.04 6.80
N GLN A 46 -21.49 -4.16 7.22
CA GLN A 46 -21.80 -2.75 7.49
C GLN A 46 -22.01 -1.88 6.23
N ASP A 47 -22.06 -2.45 5.03
CA ASP A 47 -22.08 -1.68 3.76
C ASP A 47 -23.37 -1.85 2.91
N ALA A 48 -24.45 -2.44 3.45
CA ALA A 48 -25.64 -2.79 2.66
C ALA A 48 -26.58 -1.62 2.26
N GLY A 49 -26.18 -0.35 2.43
CA GLY A 49 -27.11 0.80 2.28
C GLY A 49 -26.62 1.99 1.47
N LYS A 50 -25.38 2.03 0.97
CA LYS A 50 -24.92 3.15 0.13
C LYS A 50 -25.28 2.89 -1.33
N GLY A 51 -26.23 3.66 -1.86
CA GLY A 51 -26.53 3.68 -3.30
C GLY A 51 -25.31 4.04 -4.15
N ALA A 52 -25.44 3.97 -5.48
CA ALA A 52 -24.35 4.18 -6.44
C ALA A 52 -23.54 5.48 -6.18
N ALA A 53 -24.21 6.57 -5.84
CA ALA A 53 -23.57 7.85 -5.51
C ALA A 53 -22.68 7.79 -4.25
N GLY A 54 -23.08 7.01 -3.24
CA GLY A 54 -22.26 6.80 -2.05
C GLY A 54 -20.99 6.01 -2.35
N ARG A 55 -21.07 5.03 -3.25
CA ARG A 55 -19.92 4.25 -3.70
C ARG A 55 -18.95 5.11 -4.52
N GLU A 56 -19.43 5.97 -5.40
CA GLU A 56 -18.58 6.86 -6.19
C GLU A 56 -17.77 7.80 -5.31
N LYS A 57 -18.41 8.45 -4.33
CA LYS A 57 -17.71 9.29 -3.35
C LYS A 57 -16.66 8.51 -2.56
N ASP A 58 -16.99 7.28 -2.15
CA ASP A 58 -16.04 6.40 -1.47
C ASP A 58 -14.84 6.07 -2.38
N VAL A 59 -15.05 5.84 -3.68
CA VAL A 59 -13.98 5.62 -4.66
C VAL A 59 -13.08 6.85 -4.78
N ASP A 60 -13.64 8.05 -4.94
CA ASP A 60 -12.85 9.27 -5.11
C ASP A 60 -11.96 9.56 -3.89
N ASN A 61 -12.49 9.35 -2.67
CA ASN A 61 -11.71 9.46 -1.44
C ASN A 61 -10.55 8.45 -1.40
N LEU A 62 -10.79 7.21 -1.84
CA LEU A 62 -9.75 6.18 -1.90
C LEU A 62 -8.71 6.47 -2.98
N VAL A 63 -9.09 7.04 -4.13
CA VAL A 63 -8.18 7.49 -5.18
C VAL A 63 -7.25 8.56 -4.65
N ALA A 64 -7.79 9.61 -4.01
CA ALA A 64 -7.00 10.68 -3.43
C ALA A 64 -6.00 10.16 -2.39
N SER A 65 -6.45 9.36 -1.42
CA SER A 65 -5.61 8.76 -0.38
C SER A 65 -4.52 7.85 -0.98
N ALA A 66 -4.90 6.93 -1.88
CA ALA A 66 -3.98 6.01 -2.51
C ALA A 66 -2.93 6.71 -3.38
N TYR A 67 -3.34 7.76 -4.08
CA TYR A 67 -2.45 8.58 -4.89
C TYR A 67 -1.44 9.32 -4.03
N MET A 68 -1.88 10.04 -3.00
CA MET A 68 -1.00 10.73 -2.05
C MET A 68 0.00 9.77 -1.42
N PHE A 69 -0.48 8.59 -0.98
CA PHE A 69 0.39 7.55 -0.44
C PHE A 69 1.48 7.13 -1.42
N ALA A 70 1.14 6.89 -2.69
CA ALA A 70 2.10 6.53 -3.72
C ALA A 70 3.11 7.65 -4.00
N MET A 71 2.65 8.91 -4.04
CA MET A 71 3.51 10.07 -4.25
C MET A 71 4.55 10.20 -3.14
N GLN A 72 4.13 10.07 -1.88
CA GLN A 72 5.04 10.16 -0.74
C GLN A 72 5.98 8.95 -0.61
N THR A 73 5.56 7.78 -1.11
CA THR A 73 6.33 6.54 -0.96
C THR A 73 7.32 6.31 -2.11
N LEU A 74 6.88 6.48 -3.36
CA LEU A 74 7.65 6.14 -4.56
C LEU A 74 8.26 7.35 -5.27
N TYR A 75 7.64 8.52 -5.12
CA TYR A 75 7.94 9.71 -5.93
C TYR A 75 8.38 10.91 -5.09
N LYS A 76 8.83 10.67 -3.85
CA LYS A 76 9.24 11.73 -2.93
C LYS A 76 10.28 12.65 -3.58
N GLY A 77 9.98 13.96 -3.60
CA GLY A 77 10.85 14.99 -4.17
C GLY A 77 10.82 15.09 -5.70
N ARG A 78 9.94 14.37 -6.40
CA ARG A 78 9.73 14.51 -7.85
C ARG A 78 8.51 15.39 -8.14
N HIS A 79 8.64 16.24 -9.15
CA HIS A 79 7.56 17.10 -9.63
C HIS A 79 7.02 16.57 -10.95
N PHE A 80 5.70 16.65 -11.12
CA PHE A 80 4.99 16.24 -12.32
C PHE A 80 4.01 17.35 -12.72
N ASN A 81 3.51 17.31 -13.95
CA ASN A 81 2.52 18.27 -14.43
C ASN A 81 1.09 17.78 -14.12
N ASP A 82 0.11 18.66 -14.24
CA ASP A 82 -1.29 18.37 -13.90
C ASP A 82 -1.87 17.22 -14.73
N LEU A 83 -1.47 17.10 -16.00
CA LEU A 83 -1.90 15.99 -16.87
C LEU A 83 -1.42 14.64 -16.36
N GLU A 84 -0.17 14.57 -15.89
CA GLU A 84 0.43 13.38 -15.30
C GLU A 84 -0.30 12.97 -14.01
N HIS A 85 -0.62 13.94 -13.15
CA HIS A 85 -1.44 13.73 -11.95
C HIS A 85 -2.83 13.18 -12.31
N ALA A 86 -3.52 13.83 -13.26
CA ALA A 86 -4.86 13.45 -13.69
C ALA A 86 -4.91 12.03 -14.30
N HIS A 87 -3.96 11.68 -15.17
CA HIS A 87 -3.88 10.34 -15.76
C HIS A 87 -3.57 9.26 -14.71
N ALA A 88 -2.64 9.52 -13.78
CA ALA A 88 -2.35 8.58 -12.72
C ALA A 88 -3.59 8.30 -11.84
N GLN A 89 -4.30 9.35 -11.44
CA GLN A 89 -5.51 9.23 -10.64
C GLN A 89 -6.65 8.53 -11.40
N SER A 90 -6.80 8.77 -12.71
CA SER A 90 -7.82 8.08 -13.52
C SER A 90 -7.57 6.57 -13.59
N TYR A 91 -6.32 6.12 -13.73
CA TYR A 91 -5.98 4.69 -13.69
C TYR A 91 -6.21 4.07 -12.31
N ILE A 92 -5.91 4.79 -11.23
CA ILE A 92 -6.24 4.35 -9.86
C ILE A 92 -7.76 4.26 -9.68
N LYS A 93 -8.53 5.21 -10.23
CA LYS A 93 -10.01 5.18 -10.20
C LYS A 93 -10.55 3.94 -10.90
N ILE A 94 -10.01 3.58 -12.08
CA ILE A 94 -10.37 2.34 -12.79
C ILE A 94 -10.16 1.12 -11.89
N TYR A 95 -9.00 1.02 -11.22
CA TYR A 95 -8.70 -0.08 -10.29
C TYR A 95 -9.75 -0.24 -9.18
N TYR A 96 -10.19 0.87 -8.56
CA TYR A 96 -11.20 0.82 -7.50
C TYR A 96 -12.61 0.55 -8.03
N THR A 97 -12.99 1.13 -9.16
CA THR A 97 -14.31 0.92 -9.77
C THR A 97 -14.54 -0.56 -10.11
N GLN A 98 -13.51 -1.24 -10.61
CA GLN A 98 -13.55 -2.68 -10.94
C GLN A 98 -13.53 -3.60 -9.70
N SER A 99 -13.23 -3.07 -8.51
CA SER A 99 -13.05 -3.87 -7.30
C SER A 99 -14.38 -4.15 -6.60
N LYS A 100 -14.70 -5.43 -6.34
CA LYS A 100 -15.93 -5.80 -5.60
C LYS A 100 -15.95 -5.23 -4.18
N ASN A 101 -14.82 -5.33 -3.46
CA ASN A 101 -14.67 -4.85 -2.09
C ASN A 101 -13.59 -3.76 -2.03
N LEU A 102 -14.01 -2.50 -1.85
CA LEU A 102 -13.13 -1.33 -1.86
C LEU A 102 -12.09 -1.36 -0.75
N ASN A 103 -12.46 -1.83 0.46
CA ASN A 103 -11.54 -1.92 1.59
C ASN A 103 -10.39 -2.89 1.30
N THR A 104 -10.72 -4.08 0.76
CA THR A 104 -9.74 -5.10 0.42
C THR A 104 -8.82 -4.63 -0.71
N ALA A 105 -9.40 -3.97 -1.72
CA ALA A 105 -8.64 -3.38 -2.82
C ALA A 105 -7.68 -2.30 -2.34
N HIS A 106 -8.13 -1.41 -1.45
CA HIS A 106 -7.30 -0.32 -0.94
C HIS A 106 -6.11 -0.84 -0.14
N ILE A 107 -6.35 -1.80 0.73
CA ILE A 107 -5.28 -2.46 1.49
C ILE A 107 -4.27 -3.12 0.54
N GLY A 108 -4.75 -3.90 -0.44
CA GLY A 108 -3.87 -4.53 -1.42
C GLY A 108 -3.11 -3.52 -2.28
N PHE A 109 -3.72 -2.38 -2.59
CA PHE A 109 -3.06 -1.28 -3.29
C PHE A 109 -1.89 -0.73 -2.48
N LEU A 110 -2.14 -0.32 -1.23
CA LEU A 110 -1.12 0.25 -0.35
C LEU A 110 0.04 -0.74 -0.10
N GLU A 111 -0.27 -2.03 0.14
CA GLU A 111 0.77 -3.06 0.29
C GLU A 111 1.63 -3.17 -0.97
N ARG A 112 1.02 -3.19 -2.17
CA ARG A 112 1.76 -3.25 -3.45
C ARG A 112 2.68 -2.06 -3.68
N ILE A 113 2.28 -0.86 -3.26
CA ILE A 113 3.15 0.33 -3.29
C ILE A 113 4.38 0.16 -2.39
N ILE A 114 4.20 -0.32 -1.16
CA ILE A 114 5.31 -0.55 -0.23
C ILE A 114 6.25 -1.63 -0.76
N LEU A 115 5.71 -2.70 -1.34
CA LEU A 115 6.51 -3.76 -1.96
C LEU A 115 7.35 -3.23 -3.12
N LYS A 116 6.79 -2.36 -3.96
CA LYS A 116 7.55 -1.71 -5.03
C LYS A 116 8.67 -0.83 -4.47
N LYS A 117 8.41 -0.07 -3.40
CA LYS A 117 9.45 0.72 -2.70
C LYS A 117 10.57 -0.17 -2.18
N TYR A 118 10.23 -1.30 -1.57
CA TYR A 118 11.21 -2.24 -1.04
C TYR A 118 12.05 -2.87 -2.16
N GLN A 119 11.44 -3.16 -3.31
CA GLN A 119 12.16 -3.64 -4.48
C GLN A 119 13.17 -2.60 -4.98
N MET A 120 12.75 -1.34 -5.12
CA MET A 120 13.66 -0.26 -5.53
C MET A 120 14.79 -0.02 -4.54
N ASP A 121 14.52 -0.11 -3.24
CA ASP A 121 15.55 0.06 -2.20
C ASP A 121 16.63 -1.03 -2.27
N ARG A 122 16.28 -2.22 -2.79
CA ARG A 122 17.23 -3.33 -3.00
C ARG A 122 17.93 -3.26 -4.36
N HIS A 123 17.26 -2.69 -5.35
CA HIS A 123 17.69 -2.61 -6.73
C HIS A 123 17.70 -1.14 -7.16
N PRO A 124 18.68 -0.33 -6.70
CA PRO A 124 18.73 1.09 -7.02
C PRO A 124 18.89 1.38 -8.52
N GLU A 125 19.33 0.39 -9.30
CA GLU A 125 19.36 0.41 -10.77
C GLU A 125 17.96 0.43 -11.41
N TYR A 126 16.92 0.02 -10.68
CA TYR A 126 15.56 0.04 -11.20
C TYR A 126 15.00 1.45 -11.26
N PHE A 127 14.68 1.86 -12.49
CA PHE A 127 14.00 3.11 -12.74
C PHE A 127 12.54 3.06 -12.26
N MET A 128 12.10 4.12 -11.58
CA MET A 128 10.68 4.33 -11.30
C MET A 128 10.06 5.18 -12.41
N PRO A 129 9.20 4.58 -13.27
CA PRO A 129 8.52 5.31 -14.34
C PRO A 129 7.61 6.40 -13.77
N PRO A 130 7.23 7.42 -14.56
CA PRO A 130 6.26 8.43 -14.13
C PRO A 130 4.94 7.82 -13.65
N PRO A 131 4.20 8.46 -12.72
CA PRO A 131 2.97 7.93 -12.14
C PRO A 131 1.94 7.42 -13.15
N SER A 132 1.66 8.17 -14.23
CA SER A 132 0.70 7.79 -15.27
C SER A 132 1.13 6.50 -15.98
N CYS A 133 2.42 6.36 -16.25
CA CYS A 133 3.00 5.16 -16.84
C CYS A 133 2.93 3.98 -15.86
N TYR A 134 3.33 4.19 -14.59
CA TYR A 134 3.29 3.14 -13.57
C TYR A 134 1.88 2.62 -13.31
N PHE A 135 0.89 3.51 -13.21
CA PHE A 135 -0.49 3.10 -12.89
C PHE A 135 -1.29 2.63 -14.12
N ASN A 136 -0.79 2.87 -15.34
CA ASN A 136 -1.44 2.41 -16.56
C ASN A 136 -1.63 0.88 -16.53
N PRO A 137 -2.87 0.37 -16.65
CA PRO A 137 -3.15 -1.07 -16.60
C PRO A 137 -2.59 -1.85 -17.80
N VAL A 138 -2.20 -1.17 -18.88
CA VAL A 138 -1.58 -1.78 -20.07
C VAL A 138 -0.05 -1.85 -19.93
N PHE A 139 0.54 -1.11 -18.99
CA PHE A 139 1.98 -1.13 -18.79
C PHE A 139 2.39 -2.32 -17.90
N GLU A 140 2.89 -3.39 -18.54
CA GLU A 140 3.19 -4.66 -17.89
C GLU A 140 4.17 -4.53 -16.72
N HIS A 141 5.18 -3.67 -16.83
CA HIS A 141 6.20 -3.45 -15.81
C HIS A 141 5.80 -2.43 -14.73
N GLY A 142 4.55 -1.97 -14.75
CA GLY A 142 4.02 -0.98 -13.83
C GLY A 142 3.44 -1.61 -12.56
N PHE A 143 2.33 -1.01 -12.11
CA PHE A 143 1.57 -1.45 -10.97
C PHE A 143 1.07 -2.89 -11.17
N VAL A 144 0.65 -3.26 -12.38
CA VAL A 144 0.15 -4.60 -12.72
C VAL A 144 1.11 -5.71 -12.28
N TRP A 145 2.40 -5.57 -12.56
CA TRP A 145 3.44 -6.53 -12.18
C TRP A 145 3.46 -6.87 -10.69
N THR A 146 3.16 -5.90 -9.82
CA THR A 146 3.16 -6.12 -8.36
C THR A 146 2.05 -7.06 -7.87
N LYS A 147 1.08 -7.42 -8.74
CA LYS A 147 -0.04 -8.31 -8.41
C LYS A 147 0.42 -9.71 -8.06
N ASP A 148 1.32 -10.30 -8.86
CA ASP A 148 1.81 -11.66 -8.63
C ASP A 148 2.64 -11.71 -7.35
N LYS A 149 3.49 -10.69 -7.13
CA LYS A 149 4.27 -10.61 -5.89
C LYS A 149 3.39 -10.49 -4.65
N TYR A 150 2.31 -9.70 -4.75
CA TYR A 150 1.34 -9.59 -3.68
C TYR A 150 0.59 -10.90 -3.43
N ARG A 151 0.25 -11.65 -4.47
CA ARG A 151 -0.37 -12.99 -4.35
C ARG A 151 0.56 -13.95 -3.60
N GLU A 152 1.82 -14.05 -4.00
CA GLU A 152 2.82 -14.89 -3.32
C GLU A 152 2.91 -14.57 -1.82
N ILE A 153 2.91 -13.28 -1.47
CA ILE A 153 2.99 -12.86 -0.06
C ILE A 153 1.74 -13.27 0.71
N ARG A 154 0.56 -13.16 0.10
CA ARG A 154 -0.69 -13.62 0.72
C ARG A 154 -0.70 -15.11 0.95
N GLU A 155 -0.22 -15.90 -0.01
CA GLU A 155 -0.11 -17.36 0.11
C GLU A 155 0.87 -17.73 1.23
N LYS A 156 2.05 -17.09 1.28
CA LYS A 156 3.01 -17.30 2.37
C LYS A 156 2.45 -16.91 3.73
N ARG A 157 1.61 -15.86 3.83
CA ARG A 157 0.94 -15.50 5.08
C ARG A 157 -0.06 -16.55 5.57
N MET A 158 -0.64 -17.35 4.69
CA MET A 158 -1.49 -18.47 5.09
C MET A 158 -0.70 -19.59 5.78
N GLN A 159 0.59 -19.72 5.43
CA GLN A 159 1.50 -20.72 6.00
C GLN A 159 2.26 -20.17 7.22
N GLN A 160 2.61 -18.88 7.19
CA GLN A 160 3.35 -18.18 8.23
C GLN A 160 2.72 -16.79 8.46
N ALA A 161 1.88 -16.67 9.49
CA ALA A 161 1.11 -15.45 9.76
C ALA A 161 1.98 -14.18 9.88
N ASP A 162 3.21 -14.33 10.40
CA ASP A 162 4.15 -13.21 10.57
C ASP A 162 4.84 -12.76 9.28
N TYR A 163 4.64 -13.44 8.16
CA TYR A 163 5.30 -13.11 6.90
C TYR A 163 4.87 -11.72 6.40
N TYR A 164 5.79 -10.74 6.44
CA TYR A 164 5.50 -9.32 6.16
C TYR A 164 4.33 -8.75 6.99
N SER A 165 4.19 -9.18 8.25
CA SER A 165 3.17 -8.66 9.17
C SER A 165 3.39 -7.18 9.51
N ASN A 166 4.64 -6.71 9.51
CA ASN A 166 5.00 -5.31 9.69
C ASN A 166 4.43 -4.39 8.59
N ILE A 167 4.50 -4.80 7.32
CA ILE A 167 3.88 -4.06 6.20
C ILE A 167 2.37 -4.02 6.39
N ARG A 168 1.77 -5.15 6.78
CA ARG A 168 0.33 -5.21 7.00
C ARG A 168 -0.11 -4.24 8.09
N LEU A 169 0.58 -4.28 9.23
CA LEU A 169 0.37 -3.39 10.35
C LEU A 169 0.48 -1.91 9.94
N PHE A 170 1.53 -1.56 9.20
CA PHE A 170 1.70 -0.21 8.67
C PHE A 170 0.49 0.23 7.81
N VAL A 171 0.05 -0.61 6.88
CA VAL A 171 -1.09 -0.30 5.99
C VAL A 171 -2.37 -0.11 6.78
N ASP A 172 -2.62 -0.97 7.79
CA ASP A 172 -3.80 -0.86 8.64
C ASP A 172 -3.78 0.43 9.47
N LEU A 173 -2.61 0.83 10.01
CA LEU A 173 -2.42 2.08 10.74
C LEU A 173 -2.62 3.31 9.86
N TYR A 174 -1.99 3.34 8.68
CA TYR A 174 -2.16 4.41 7.70
C TYR A 174 -3.63 4.54 7.29
N ARG A 175 -4.28 3.45 6.90
CA ARG A 175 -5.70 3.44 6.51
C ARG A 175 -6.61 3.99 7.62
N ASN A 176 -6.36 3.61 8.87
CA ASN A 176 -7.16 4.09 10.00
C ASN A 176 -6.98 5.61 10.18
N TYR A 177 -5.74 6.11 10.08
CA TYR A 177 -5.46 7.54 10.11
C TYR A 177 -6.10 8.28 8.92
N SER A 178 -5.94 7.79 7.69
CA SER A 178 -6.51 8.44 6.50
C SER A 178 -8.04 8.51 6.52
N LYS A 179 -8.70 7.56 7.20
CA LYS A 179 -10.16 7.59 7.38
C LYS A 179 -10.62 8.57 8.46
N ASN A 180 -9.85 8.68 9.54
CA ASN A 180 -10.16 9.54 10.67
C ASN A 180 -8.87 10.23 11.13
N PRO A 181 -8.42 11.31 10.46
CA PRO A 181 -7.21 12.00 10.85
C PRO A 181 -7.35 12.55 12.27
N GLY A 182 -6.41 12.24 13.14
CA GLY A 182 -6.46 12.65 14.53
C GLY A 182 -5.25 12.21 15.33
N ILE A 183 -4.98 12.93 16.43
CA ILE A 183 -3.81 12.69 17.28
C ILE A 183 -3.81 11.27 17.88
N GLU A 184 -4.98 10.70 18.14
CA GLU A 184 -5.13 9.33 18.64
C GLU A 184 -4.58 8.30 17.65
N PHE A 185 -5.04 8.33 16.39
CA PHE A 185 -4.59 7.39 15.35
C PHE A 185 -3.12 7.61 14.99
N TYR A 186 -2.65 8.85 15.01
CA TYR A 186 -1.25 9.20 14.83
C TYR A 186 -0.37 8.60 15.93
N ARG A 187 -0.67 8.88 17.21
CA ARG A 187 0.07 8.34 18.37
C ARG A 187 0.03 6.82 18.41
N LYS A 188 -1.10 6.22 18.06
CA LYS A 188 -1.24 4.76 17.96
C LYS A 188 -0.27 4.20 16.92
N ALA A 189 -0.13 4.84 15.76
CA ALA A 189 0.83 4.42 14.76
C ALA A 189 2.27 4.58 15.24
N GLU A 190 2.62 5.69 15.89
CA GLU A 190 3.96 5.90 16.47
C GLU A 190 4.34 4.79 17.45
N VAL A 191 3.46 4.49 18.40
CA VAL A 191 3.70 3.48 19.44
C VAL A 191 3.80 2.08 18.84
N GLN A 192 2.94 1.73 17.87
CA GLN A 192 2.94 0.38 17.31
C GLN A 192 4.10 0.16 16.34
N LEU A 193 4.40 1.12 15.47
CA LEU A 193 5.54 1.04 14.56
C LEU A 193 6.87 1.13 15.31
N GLY A 194 6.98 1.97 16.34
CA GLY A 194 8.21 2.12 17.14
C GLY A 194 8.63 0.87 17.91
N LYS A 195 7.72 -0.09 18.12
CA LYS A 195 8.03 -1.40 18.76
C LYS A 195 8.63 -2.42 17.79
N LEU A 196 8.57 -2.18 16.49
CA LEU A 196 9.06 -3.12 15.49
C LEU A 196 10.58 -2.99 15.35
N ARG A 197 11.26 -4.10 15.03
CA ARG A 197 12.71 -4.10 14.72
C ARG A 197 13.05 -3.13 13.58
N ASP A 198 12.23 -3.09 12.53
CA ASP A 198 12.34 -2.16 11.39
C ASP A 198 11.48 -0.89 11.57
N GLY A 199 11.09 -0.61 12.82
CA GLY A 199 10.10 0.40 13.18
C GLY A 199 10.45 1.80 12.71
N GLN A 200 11.71 2.20 12.81
CA GLN A 200 12.14 3.55 12.43
C GLN A 200 11.89 3.86 10.96
N ARG A 201 12.18 2.91 10.06
CA ARG A 201 11.95 3.10 8.61
C ARG A 201 10.46 3.23 8.30
N LEU A 202 9.64 2.36 8.88
CA LEU A 202 8.19 2.40 8.71
C LEU A 202 7.61 3.68 9.32
N LEU A 203 8.12 4.13 10.45
CA LEU A 203 7.69 5.36 11.09
C LEU A 203 8.01 6.60 10.25
N GLN A 204 9.21 6.68 9.69
CA GLN A 204 9.57 7.77 8.76
C GLN A 204 8.72 7.79 7.49
N MET A 205 8.37 6.61 6.97
CA MET A 205 7.43 6.47 5.87
C MET A 205 6.02 6.93 6.28
N PHE A 206 5.57 6.55 7.48
CA PHE A 206 4.27 6.94 8.02
C PHE A 206 4.18 8.45 8.12
N TYR A 207 5.18 9.09 8.75
CA TYR A 207 5.27 10.55 8.84
C TYR A 207 5.21 11.20 7.47
N SER A 208 6.03 10.75 6.52
CA SER A 208 6.02 11.30 5.16
C SER A 208 4.64 11.19 4.48
N CYS A 209 3.88 10.12 4.75
CA CYS A 209 2.56 9.90 4.16
C CYS A 209 1.43 10.67 4.86
N VAL A 210 1.60 11.09 6.12
CA VAL A 210 0.56 11.81 6.89
C VAL A 210 0.84 13.31 7.04
N THR A 211 2.09 13.74 6.87
CA THR A 211 2.44 15.15 6.75
C THR A 211 2.21 15.58 5.31
N ASN A 212 1.13 16.32 5.06
CA ASN A 212 0.86 16.87 3.73
C ASN A 212 1.93 17.93 3.41
N PRO A 213 2.67 17.84 2.28
CA PRO A 213 3.58 18.91 1.87
C PRO A 213 2.86 20.25 1.72
N ASP A 214 1.61 20.22 1.27
CA ASP A 214 0.80 21.42 1.08
C ASP A 214 0.30 21.99 2.42
N ASP A 215 0.17 21.20 3.49
CA ASP A 215 -0.06 21.76 4.82
C ASP A 215 1.16 22.53 5.30
N TYR A 216 2.39 22.15 4.91
CA TYR A 216 3.60 22.88 5.27
C TYR A 216 3.73 24.19 4.47
N ILE A 217 3.41 24.17 3.16
CA ILE A 217 3.41 25.37 2.31
C ILE A 217 2.32 26.34 2.76
N ASN A 218 1.09 25.86 3.00
CA ASN A 218 -0.01 26.67 3.50
C ASN A 218 0.24 27.16 4.95
N GLN A 219 0.93 26.40 5.80
CA GLN A 219 1.35 26.87 7.13
C GLN A 219 2.42 27.98 7.03
N ILE A 220 3.43 27.84 6.15
CA ILE A 220 4.45 28.88 5.95
C ILE A 220 3.85 30.19 5.44
N ASP A 221 2.93 30.13 4.47
CA ASP A 221 2.30 31.33 3.92
C ASP A 221 1.38 32.01 4.95
N ASN A 222 0.68 31.24 5.78
CA ASN A 222 -0.06 31.78 6.92
C ASN A 222 0.86 32.44 7.98
N TYR A 223 2.05 31.88 8.26
CA TYR A 223 3.01 32.49 9.19
C TYR A 223 3.61 33.81 8.67
N LYS A 224 3.89 33.92 7.37
CA LYS A 224 4.37 35.16 6.74
C LYS A 224 3.32 36.27 6.76
N ASN A 225 2.05 35.92 6.58
CA ASN A 225 0.94 36.87 6.62
C ASN A 225 0.68 37.40 8.05
N HIS A 226 0.91 36.62 9.10
CA HIS A 226 0.77 37.09 10.49
C HIS A 226 1.96 37.93 11.00
N ALA A 227 3.17 37.71 10.46
CA ALA A 227 4.34 38.52 10.82
C ALA A 227 4.28 39.96 10.24
N THR A 228 3.59 40.14 9.11
CA THR A 228 3.50 41.44 8.42
C THR A 228 2.43 42.37 9.04
N THR A 229 1.35 41.80 9.57
CA THR A 229 0.23 42.57 10.16
C THR A 229 0.55 43.17 11.54
N ASN A 230 1.57 42.64 12.25
CA ASN A 230 2.01 43.18 13.54
C ASN A 230 3.10 44.26 13.43
N GLY A 231 3.57 44.59 12.22
CA GLY A 231 4.62 45.59 11.98
C GLY A 231 4.14 47.00 11.62
N GLN A 232 2.82 47.25 11.53
CA GLN A 232 2.26 48.56 11.14
C GLN A 232 1.52 49.29 12.27
N LYS A 233 1.76 48.91 13.52
CA LYS A 233 1.32 49.70 14.69
C LYS A 233 2.56 50.18 15.45
N ASN A 234 3.16 51.26 14.96
CA ASN A 234 3.92 52.25 15.75
C ASN A 234 4.05 53.52 14.92
#